data_AF-A0AAD9SF49-F1
#
_entry.id   AF-A0AAD9SF49-F1
#
_cell.length_a   1.000
_cell.length_b   1.000
_cell.length_c   1.000
_cell.angle_alpha   90.00
_cell.angle_beta   90.00
_cell.angle_gamma   90.00
#
_symmetry.space_group_name_H-M   'P 1'
#
loop_
_entity.id
_entity.type
_entity.pdbx_description
1 polymer ?
#
loop_
_entity_poly.entity_id
_entity_poly.type
_entity_poly.pdbx_seq_one_letter_code
_entity_poly.pdbx_strand_id
1 'polypeptide(L)'
;MTETASAPETGATAIADLPTGEPIPAPTPAESKTSRPPTATKTNLAALLKSLPSSADAFLAHLQRCLATPSGIDTLLLFICYTSRFTGAALTNLSQPVLRRSARDLVALAFTLPNKTAVVLETTSGAPPPASTALAQLAALLGQRLKSLGSLASEARTIARLWALVGMYFWAKRLVLDLVAARRRSSSSSSSSSSSEKGAAAAAAGQGESSLAVLVSWAQLISCGIFQVLENGAYLSGRGVLGWTPAQQGKAYVVGARWLGVYTALELGRLLGEFVARRDRKYSEASAEERAEIDALRRSAAINMAWAPLTVHWSMEKGFLTDLVVGAGGCIPGVIQMRKLWRETA
;
A
#
# COMPACT_ATOMS: atom_id res chain seq x y z
N MET A 1 -4.99 55.03 -4.78
CA MET A 1 -3.65 54.69 -5.32
C MET A 1 -3.64 53.19 -5.54
N THR A 2 -3.69 52.78 -6.81
CA THR A 2 -2.96 51.65 -7.47
C THR A 2 -2.12 50.75 -6.55
N GLU A 3 -1.99 49.42 -6.68
CA GLU A 3 -2.43 48.38 -7.63
C GLU A 3 -2.05 46.97 -7.06
N THR A 4 -2.78 45.91 -7.44
CA THR A 4 -2.35 44.52 -7.80
C THR A 4 -1.54 43.65 -6.79
N ALA A 5 -2.14 42.67 -6.10
CA ALA A 5 -2.36 41.22 -6.42
C ALA A 5 -1.17 40.24 -6.21
N SER A 6 -1.33 39.25 -5.31
CA SER A 6 -1.19 37.79 -5.59
C SER A 6 -1.53 36.89 -4.39
N ALA A 7 -2.02 35.70 -4.72
CA ALA A 7 -2.70 34.70 -3.89
C ALA A 7 -1.74 33.68 -3.19
N PRO A 8 -2.24 32.73 -2.36
CA PRO A 8 -1.51 32.20 -1.21
C PRO A 8 -0.85 30.83 -1.42
N GLU A 9 0.31 30.61 -0.79
CA GLU A 9 0.92 29.29 -0.66
C GLU A 9 0.53 28.60 0.67
N THR A 10 0.17 27.34 0.53
CA THR A 10 -0.16 26.37 1.57
C THR A 10 1.07 25.99 2.38
N GLY A 11 1.09 26.36 3.67
CA GLY A 11 2.12 25.97 4.62
C GLY A 11 1.96 24.52 5.10
N ALA A 12 2.94 23.68 4.78
CA ALA A 12 3.23 22.44 5.48
C ALA A 12 4.01 22.79 6.76
N THR A 13 3.44 22.54 7.94
CA THR A 13 4.17 22.66 9.21
C THR A 13 5.00 21.40 9.44
N ALA A 14 6.32 21.57 9.36
CA ALA A 14 7.32 20.63 9.86
C ALA A 14 7.35 20.66 11.39
N ILE A 15 7.37 19.49 12.04
CA ILE A 15 7.81 19.33 13.43
C ILE A 15 8.59 18.03 13.54
N ALA A 16 9.77 18.15 14.18
CA ALA A 16 10.68 17.13 14.71
C ALA A 16 11.94 16.85 13.87
N ASP A 17 12.85 17.83 13.91
CA ASP A 17 14.30 17.65 13.76
C ASP A 17 14.87 16.82 14.92
N LEU A 18 15.78 15.91 14.60
CA LEU A 18 16.94 15.52 15.43
C LEU A 18 18.16 15.35 14.50
N PRO A 19 19.37 15.67 14.99
CA PRO A 19 20.41 16.36 14.22
C PRO A 19 21.22 15.47 13.26
N THR A 20 21.54 16.04 12.09
CA THR A 20 22.40 15.48 11.05
C THR A 20 23.86 15.86 11.33
N GLY A 21 24.75 14.88 11.43
CA GLY A 21 26.20 15.09 11.52
C GLY A 21 26.80 15.47 10.16
N GLU A 22 27.80 16.37 10.17
CA GLU A 22 28.45 17.00 9.00
C GLU A 22 29.22 16.02 8.09
N PRO A 23 29.40 16.34 6.78
CA PRO A 23 30.15 15.50 5.85
C PRO A 23 31.68 15.76 5.89
N ILE A 24 32.48 14.69 5.83
CA ILE A 24 33.95 14.73 5.69
C ILE A 24 34.32 14.72 4.18
N PRO A 25 35.36 15.45 3.72
CA PRO A 25 35.68 15.61 2.30
C PRO A 25 36.47 14.42 1.71
N ALA A 26 36.23 14.14 0.42
CA ALA A 26 37.00 13.19 -0.39
C ALA A 26 38.37 13.76 -0.83
N PRO A 27 39.40 12.90 -0.99
CA PRO A 27 40.09 12.88 -2.29
C PRO A 27 40.56 11.50 -2.82
N THR A 28 40.30 11.32 -4.13
CA THR A 28 41.17 10.85 -5.25
C THR A 28 41.73 9.40 -5.32
N PRO A 29 41.71 8.73 -6.51
CA PRO A 29 41.98 7.30 -6.64
C PRO A 29 43.36 6.94 -7.23
N ALA A 30 43.75 5.68 -6.97
CA ALA A 30 44.38 4.70 -7.88
C ALA A 30 45.60 4.00 -7.27
N GLU A 31 45.59 2.66 -7.23
CA GLU A 31 46.41 1.83 -8.14
C GLU A 31 46.17 0.33 -7.91
N SER A 32 46.00 -0.36 -9.02
CA SER A 32 45.78 -1.80 -9.17
C SER A 32 47.04 -2.62 -8.94
N LYS A 33 46.91 -3.83 -8.36
CA LYS A 33 47.75 -4.99 -8.69
C LYS A 33 47.05 -6.33 -8.42
N THR A 34 47.24 -7.21 -9.38
CA THR A 34 46.62 -8.51 -9.69
C THR A 34 47.05 -9.65 -8.75
N SER A 35 46.20 -10.64 -8.45
CA SER A 35 46.55 -12.10 -8.51
C SER A 35 45.46 -13.11 -8.05
N ARG A 36 45.27 -14.15 -8.88
CA ARG A 36 45.00 -15.59 -8.60
C ARG A 36 43.57 -16.04 -8.15
N PRO A 37 43.07 -17.26 -8.56
CA PRO A 37 41.64 -17.58 -8.56
C PRO A 37 41.13 -18.05 -7.19
N PRO A 38 39.81 -17.90 -6.90
CA PRO A 38 39.31 -18.03 -5.54
C PRO A 38 39.04 -19.49 -5.17
N THR A 39 39.68 -19.95 -4.10
CA THR A 39 39.16 -21.00 -3.24
C THR A 39 37.87 -20.50 -2.59
N ALA A 40 36.85 -21.37 -2.52
CA ALA A 40 35.50 -21.07 -2.02
C ALA A 40 35.55 -20.43 -0.64
N THR A 41 35.50 -19.10 -0.61
CA THR A 41 35.65 -18.28 0.57
C THR A 41 34.28 -18.17 1.20
N LYS A 42 34.15 -18.60 2.47
CA LYS A 42 32.98 -18.27 3.28
C LYS A 42 32.90 -16.75 3.31
N THR A 43 31.91 -16.18 2.62
CA THR A 43 31.71 -14.74 2.51
C THR A 43 31.48 -14.16 3.90
N ASN A 44 32.50 -13.52 4.45
CA ASN A 44 32.39 -12.79 5.69
C ASN A 44 31.58 -11.51 5.42
N LEU A 45 30.59 -11.21 6.25
CA LEU A 45 29.73 -10.02 6.13
C LEU A 45 30.57 -8.73 5.99
N ALA A 46 31.71 -8.67 6.68
CA ALA A 46 32.65 -7.55 6.58
C ALA A 46 33.30 -7.41 5.19
N ALA A 47 33.52 -8.51 4.46
CA ALA A 47 34.05 -8.48 3.10
C ALA A 47 32.98 -8.06 2.08
N LEU A 48 31.73 -8.49 2.28
CA LEU A 48 30.59 -8.03 1.49
C LEU A 48 30.33 -6.53 1.68
N LEU A 49 30.38 -6.03 2.93
CA LEU A 49 30.23 -4.62 3.25
C LEU A 49 31.34 -3.74 2.67
N LYS A 50 32.60 -4.22 2.68
CA LYS A 50 33.71 -3.52 2.02
C LYS A 50 33.63 -3.51 0.49
N SER A 51 32.87 -4.44 -0.08
CA SER A 51 32.61 -4.51 -1.53
C SER A 51 31.35 -3.76 -1.96
N LEU A 52 30.64 -3.10 -1.04
CA LEU A 52 29.45 -2.34 -1.41
C LEU A 52 29.89 -1.14 -2.28
N PRO A 53 29.39 -1.03 -3.52
CA PRO A 53 29.71 0.09 -4.39
C PRO A 53 29.11 1.39 -3.85
N SER A 54 29.64 2.55 -4.26
CA SER A 54 29.10 3.89 -3.93
C SER A 54 27.62 4.07 -4.28
N SER A 55 27.09 3.25 -5.18
CA SER A 55 25.65 3.19 -5.49
C SER A 55 24.81 2.67 -4.32
N ALA A 56 25.38 1.90 -3.39
CA ALA A 56 24.70 1.46 -2.18
C ALA A 56 24.48 2.63 -1.21
N ASP A 57 25.48 3.48 -1.00
CA ASP A 57 25.34 4.68 -0.16
C ASP A 57 24.32 5.65 -0.76
N ALA A 58 24.38 5.89 -2.08
CA ALA A 58 23.39 6.71 -2.78
C ALA A 58 21.96 6.14 -2.66
N PHE A 59 21.82 4.81 -2.76
CA PHE A 59 20.54 4.12 -2.56
C PHE A 59 20.05 4.26 -1.11
N LEU A 60 20.90 4.05 -0.12
CA LEU A 60 20.54 4.15 1.29
C LEU A 60 20.17 5.58 1.68
N ALA A 61 20.89 6.58 1.19
CA ALA A 61 20.54 7.99 1.38
C ALA A 61 19.17 8.32 0.78
N HIS A 62 18.86 7.77 -0.39
CA HIS A 62 17.53 7.94 -0.99
C HIS A 62 16.44 7.19 -0.21
N LEU A 63 16.71 5.96 0.24
CA LEU A 63 15.79 5.21 1.08
C LEU A 63 15.50 5.93 2.40
N GLN A 64 16.52 6.55 3.01
CA GLN A 64 16.35 7.37 4.20
C GLN A 64 15.40 8.56 3.96
N ARG A 65 15.53 9.23 2.80
CA ARG A 65 14.59 10.30 2.41
C ARG A 65 13.15 9.79 2.25
N CYS A 66 12.97 8.59 1.69
CA CYS A 66 11.65 7.93 1.65
C CYS A 66 11.08 7.65 3.04
N LEU A 67 11.93 7.36 4.03
CA LEU A 67 11.55 7.04 5.40
C LEU A 67 11.38 8.28 6.30
N ALA A 68 11.70 9.47 5.81
CA ALA A 68 11.69 10.70 6.60
C ALA A 68 10.28 11.14 7.05
N THR A 69 9.23 10.60 6.43
CA THR A 69 7.84 10.97 6.72
C THR A 69 6.99 9.74 7.09
N PRO A 70 5.98 9.88 7.97
CA PRO A 70 5.06 8.79 8.28
C PRO A 70 4.35 8.21 7.05
N SER A 71 4.00 9.05 6.07
CA SER A 71 3.39 8.63 4.81
C SER A 71 4.36 7.85 3.91
N GLY A 72 5.64 8.24 3.90
CA GLY A 72 6.70 7.52 3.20
C GLY A 72 6.98 6.15 3.82
N ILE A 73 7.03 6.06 5.15
CA ILE A 73 7.11 4.80 5.89
C ILE A 73 5.91 3.90 5.54
N ASP A 74 4.68 4.43 5.60
CA ASP A 74 3.48 3.65 5.26
C ASP A 74 3.56 3.12 3.82
N THR A 75 3.96 3.95 2.86
CA THR A 75 4.11 3.57 1.45
C THR A 75 5.13 2.43 1.27
N LEU A 76 6.28 2.52 1.93
CA LEU A 76 7.28 1.46 1.88
C LEU A 76 6.76 0.17 2.52
N LEU A 77 6.08 0.26 3.67
CA LEU A 77 5.46 -0.90 4.32
C LEU A 77 4.36 -1.52 3.45
N LEU A 78 3.59 -0.71 2.70
CA LEU A 78 2.59 -1.22 1.75
C LEU A 78 3.26 -2.05 0.65
N PHE A 79 4.32 -1.48 0.07
CA PHE A 79 5.11 -2.10 -0.97
C PHE A 79 5.70 -3.42 -0.48
N ILE A 80 6.39 -3.42 0.66
CA ILE A 80 6.96 -4.63 1.28
C ILE A 80 5.87 -5.66 1.59
N CYS A 81 4.75 -5.23 2.19
CA CYS A 81 3.63 -6.10 2.53
C CYS A 81 3.15 -6.91 1.32
N TYR A 82 2.70 -6.24 0.27
CA TYR A 82 2.05 -6.93 -0.82
C TYR A 82 3.02 -7.62 -1.78
N THR A 83 4.23 -7.08 -1.98
CA THR A 83 5.26 -7.77 -2.79
C THR A 83 5.75 -9.04 -2.13
N SER A 84 5.93 -9.04 -0.79
CA SER A 84 6.32 -10.24 -0.06
C SER A 84 5.19 -11.27 0.00
N ARG A 85 3.93 -10.86 0.20
CA ARG A 85 2.77 -11.76 0.09
C ARG A 85 2.64 -12.39 -1.29
N PHE A 86 2.68 -11.58 -2.35
CA PHE A 86 2.58 -12.06 -3.72
C PHE A 86 3.70 -13.06 -4.06
N THR A 87 4.94 -12.66 -3.81
CA THR A 87 6.12 -13.50 -4.09
C THR A 87 6.08 -14.77 -3.24
N GLY A 88 5.71 -14.67 -1.97
CA GLY A 88 5.59 -15.81 -1.08
C GLY A 88 4.51 -16.80 -1.51
N ALA A 89 3.35 -16.30 -1.96
CA ALA A 89 2.28 -17.11 -2.54
C ALA A 89 2.71 -17.78 -3.86
N ALA A 90 3.38 -17.04 -4.75
CA ALA A 90 3.88 -17.56 -6.01
C ALA A 90 4.90 -18.70 -5.79
N LEU A 91 5.90 -18.50 -4.91
CA LEU A 91 6.89 -19.52 -4.57
C LEU A 91 6.26 -20.77 -3.95
N THR A 92 5.26 -20.60 -3.08
CA THR A 92 4.52 -21.73 -2.50
C THR A 92 3.76 -22.50 -3.58
N ASN A 93 3.04 -21.80 -4.46
CA ASN A 93 2.24 -22.43 -5.51
C ASN A 93 3.10 -23.17 -6.53
N LEU A 94 4.30 -22.65 -6.84
CA LEU A 94 5.23 -23.28 -7.78
C LEU A 94 5.98 -24.48 -7.17
N SER A 95 6.29 -24.43 -5.88
CA SER A 95 7.00 -25.53 -5.19
C SER A 95 6.09 -26.71 -4.83
N GLN A 96 4.81 -26.45 -4.54
CA GLN A 96 3.90 -27.46 -4.01
C GLN A 96 3.67 -28.68 -4.92
N PRO A 97 3.52 -28.56 -6.26
CA PRO A 97 3.36 -29.72 -7.14
C PRO A 97 4.57 -30.65 -7.12
N VAL A 98 5.78 -30.09 -7.11
CA VAL A 98 7.04 -30.86 -7.05
C VAL A 98 7.12 -31.62 -5.73
N LEU A 99 6.89 -30.93 -4.61
CA LEU A 99 6.90 -31.54 -3.28
C LEU A 99 5.85 -32.64 -3.12
N ARG A 100 4.64 -32.45 -3.69
CA ARG A 100 3.57 -33.46 -3.67
C ARG A 100 3.91 -34.68 -4.52
N ARG A 101 4.57 -34.51 -5.67
CA ARG A 101 5.04 -35.64 -6.50
C ARG A 101 6.08 -36.44 -5.73
N SER A 102 7.12 -35.78 -5.21
CA SER A 102 8.15 -36.45 -4.41
C SER A 102 7.57 -37.19 -3.20
N ALA A 103 6.58 -36.60 -2.50
CA ALA A 103 5.89 -37.27 -1.40
C ALA A 103 5.08 -38.50 -1.86
N ARG A 104 4.39 -38.42 -3.00
CA ARG A 104 3.65 -39.55 -3.57
C ARG A 104 4.57 -40.68 -4.00
N ASP A 105 5.71 -40.36 -4.59
CA ASP A 105 6.69 -41.35 -5.02
C ASP A 105 7.26 -42.10 -3.81
N LEU A 106 7.54 -41.39 -2.70
CA LEU A 106 7.96 -42.01 -1.43
C LEU A 106 6.86 -42.90 -0.83
N VAL A 107 5.60 -42.44 -0.87
CA VAL A 107 4.46 -43.24 -0.39
C VAL A 107 4.27 -44.49 -1.26
N ALA A 108 4.38 -44.36 -2.58
CA ALA A 108 4.29 -45.49 -3.50
C ALA A 108 5.42 -46.50 -3.24
N LEU A 109 6.66 -46.02 -3.03
CA LEU A 109 7.79 -46.88 -2.67
C LEU A 109 7.55 -47.59 -1.33
N ALA A 110 6.98 -46.89 -0.34
CA ALA A 110 6.64 -47.49 0.95
C ALA A 110 5.64 -48.65 0.81
N PHE A 111 4.68 -48.56 -0.13
CA PHE A 111 3.75 -49.65 -0.42
C PHE A 111 4.36 -50.84 -1.17
N THR A 112 5.55 -50.71 -1.76
CA THR A 112 6.27 -51.83 -2.38
C THR A 112 7.09 -52.66 -1.38
N LEU A 113 7.20 -52.20 -0.13
CA LEU A 113 7.98 -52.90 0.89
C LEU A 113 7.22 -54.13 1.43
N PRO A 114 7.91 -55.24 1.73
CA PRO A 114 7.29 -56.43 2.30
C PRO A 114 6.53 -56.15 3.60
N ASN A 115 5.45 -56.89 3.84
CA ASN A 115 4.71 -56.85 5.10
C ASN A 115 5.66 -57.13 6.28
N LYS A 116 5.68 -56.23 7.28
CA LYS A 116 6.57 -56.21 8.47
C LYS A 116 7.93 -55.52 8.32
N THR A 117 8.17 -54.77 7.24
CA THR A 117 9.38 -53.95 7.13
C THR A 117 9.22 -52.64 7.91
N ALA A 118 10.05 -52.40 8.93
CA ALA A 118 10.11 -51.12 9.62
C ALA A 118 10.93 -50.13 8.79
N VAL A 119 10.31 -49.03 8.33
CA VAL A 119 11.02 -47.94 7.65
C VAL A 119 11.50 -46.95 8.70
N VAL A 120 12.82 -46.88 8.88
CA VAL A 120 13.44 -45.81 9.66
C VAL A 120 13.67 -44.63 8.72
N LEU A 121 12.83 -43.58 8.81
CA LEU A 121 13.12 -42.30 8.18
C LEU A 121 14.21 -41.58 8.99
N GLU A 122 15.48 -41.86 8.68
CA GLU A 122 16.55 -40.97 9.10
C GLU A 122 16.51 -39.69 8.27
N THR A 123 16.24 -38.55 8.91
CA THR A 123 16.33 -37.21 8.31
C THR A 123 17.77 -36.79 8.01
N THR A 124 18.75 -37.65 8.31
CA THR A 124 20.18 -37.41 8.21
C THR A 124 20.87 -38.64 7.62
N SER A 125 20.68 -38.92 6.33
CA SER A 125 21.53 -39.90 5.63
C SER A 125 21.83 -39.50 4.18
N GLY A 126 23.06 -38.99 3.99
CA GLY A 126 23.96 -39.17 2.84
C GLY A 126 23.56 -38.76 1.42
N ALA A 127 22.35 -39.07 0.96
CA ALA A 127 21.93 -38.83 -0.41
C ALA A 127 21.19 -37.48 -0.50
N PRO A 128 21.75 -36.47 -1.19
CA PRO A 128 21.05 -35.21 -1.37
C PRO A 128 19.74 -35.45 -2.12
N PRO A 129 18.63 -34.79 -1.72
CA PRO A 129 17.40 -34.85 -2.50
C PRO A 129 17.70 -34.42 -3.95
N PRO A 130 16.94 -34.93 -4.94
CA PRO A 130 17.12 -34.51 -6.32
C PRO A 130 17.05 -32.98 -6.38
N ALA A 131 17.93 -32.36 -7.19
CA ALA A 131 18.12 -30.90 -7.20
C ALA A 131 16.80 -30.11 -7.33
N SER A 132 15.84 -30.63 -8.09
CA SER A 132 14.49 -30.07 -8.23
C SER A 132 13.69 -30.06 -6.92
N THR A 133 13.80 -31.10 -6.10
CA THR A 133 13.16 -31.18 -4.77
C THR A 133 13.87 -30.28 -3.77
N ALA A 134 15.21 -30.22 -3.79
CA ALA A 134 15.98 -29.30 -2.96
C ALA A 134 15.62 -27.84 -3.23
N LEU A 135 15.55 -27.45 -4.52
CA LEU A 135 15.12 -26.12 -4.94
C LEU A 135 13.67 -25.83 -4.56
N ALA A 136 12.77 -26.80 -4.72
CA ALA A 136 11.37 -26.65 -4.31
C ALA A 136 11.22 -26.47 -2.79
N GLN A 137 12.01 -27.17 -1.98
CA GLN A 137 12.05 -26.99 -0.52
C GLN A 137 12.55 -25.60 -0.15
N LEU A 138 13.64 -25.13 -0.77
CA LEU A 138 14.16 -23.78 -0.55
C LEU A 138 13.15 -22.71 -0.96
N ALA A 139 12.49 -22.88 -2.11
CA ALA A 139 11.43 -21.98 -2.58
C ALA A 139 10.23 -21.96 -1.61
N ALA A 140 9.81 -23.11 -1.07
CA ALA A 140 8.76 -23.18 -0.07
C ALA A 140 9.15 -22.47 1.24
N LEU A 141 10.37 -22.67 1.73
CA LEU A 141 10.89 -22.00 2.92
C LEU A 141 10.98 -20.49 2.74
N LEU A 142 11.53 -20.03 1.61
CA LEU A 142 11.57 -18.61 1.28
C LEU A 142 10.16 -18.04 1.14
N GLY A 143 9.25 -18.78 0.52
CA GLY A 143 7.85 -18.41 0.38
C GLY A 143 7.17 -18.20 1.73
N GLN A 144 7.41 -19.09 2.69
CA GLN A 144 6.90 -18.96 4.06
C GLN A 144 7.48 -17.73 4.76
N ARG A 145 8.80 -17.49 4.64
CA ARG A 145 9.45 -16.32 5.26
C ARG A 145 8.91 -15.00 4.70
N LEU A 146 8.68 -14.94 3.39
CA LEU A 146 8.10 -13.76 2.74
C LEU A 146 6.65 -13.53 3.17
N LYS A 147 5.84 -14.58 3.34
CA LYS A 147 4.49 -14.46 3.92
C LYS A 147 4.53 -13.90 5.35
N SER A 148 5.46 -14.38 6.18
CA SER A 148 5.65 -13.85 7.54
C SER A 148 6.09 -12.39 7.53
N LEU A 149 7.00 -12.00 6.63
CA LEU A 149 7.40 -10.60 6.45
C LEU A 149 6.22 -9.72 6.05
N GLY A 150 5.38 -10.19 5.12
CA GLY A 150 4.17 -9.49 4.71
C GLY A 150 3.16 -9.35 5.84
N SER A 151 3.00 -10.38 6.67
CA SER A 151 2.17 -10.32 7.88
C SER A 151 2.69 -9.27 8.87
N LEU A 152 4.01 -9.23 9.10
CA LEU A 152 4.63 -8.26 10.00
C LEU A 152 4.48 -6.82 9.48
N ALA A 153 4.70 -6.59 8.18
CA ALA A 153 4.49 -5.28 7.56
C ALA A 153 3.02 -4.85 7.64
N SER A 154 2.08 -5.77 7.41
CA SER A 154 0.64 -5.51 7.56
C SER A 154 0.28 -5.13 9.00
N GLU A 155 0.84 -5.83 9.98
CA GLU A 155 0.64 -5.53 11.40
C GLU A 155 1.19 -4.15 11.78
N ALA A 156 2.41 -3.83 11.36
CA ALA A 156 3.02 -2.52 11.59
C ALA A 156 2.15 -1.39 11.03
N ARG A 157 1.59 -1.58 9.82
CA ARG A 157 0.63 -0.63 9.24
C ARG A 157 -0.65 -0.50 10.07
N THR A 158 -1.19 -1.59 10.61
CA THR A 158 -2.39 -1.53 11.46
C THR A 158 -2.10 -0.78 12.77
N ILE A 159 -0.94 -1.00 13.39
CA ILE A 159 -0.50 -0.24 14.57
C ILE A 159 -0.40 1.25 14.24
N ALA A 160 0.24 1.60 13.12
CA ALA A 160 0.36 2.99 12.68
C ALA A 160 -1.01 3.66 12.43
N ARG A 161 -2.04 2.87 12.05
CA ARG A 161 -3.41 3.36 11.85
C ARG A 161 -4.23 3.55 13.13
N LEU A 162 -3.74 3.15 14.31
CA LEU A 162 -4.46 3.40 15.57
C LEU A 162 -4.76 4.89 15.79
N TRP A 163 -3.91 5.77 15.25
CA TRP A 163 -4.05 7.22 15.32
C TRP A 163 -4.96 7.81 14.23
N ALA A 164 -5.49 6.99 13.30
CA ALA A 164 -6.19 7.48 12.12
C ALA A 164 -7.46 8.28 12.45
N LEU A 165 -8.10 8.03 13.60
CA LEU A 165 -9.26 8.80 14.07
C LEU A 165 -8.94 10.28 14.30
N VAL A 166 -7.69 10.61 14.65
CA VAL A 166 -7.23 12.00 14.75
C VAL A 166 -7.25 12.66 13.36
N GLY A 167 -6.79 11.94 12.33
CA GLY A 167 -6.90 12.39 10.95
C GLY A 167 -8.35 12.57 10.49
N MET A 168 -9.24 11.65 10.88
CA MET A 168 -10.68 11.76 10.59
C MET A 168 -11.30 13.01 11.24
N TYR A 169 -10.90 13.37 12.45
CA TYR A 169 -11.36 14.62 13.09
C TYR A 169 -10.96 15.86 12.28
N PHE A 170 -9.71 15.95 11.82
CA PHE A 170 -9.28 17.09 11.01
C PHE A 170 -9.96 17.12 9.64
N TRP A 171 -10.22 15.96 9.04
CA TRP A 171 -11.04 15.89 7.83
C TRP A 171 -12.47 16.38 8.09
N ALA A 172 -13.12 15.93 9.17
CA ALA A 172 -14.44 16.41 9.57
C ALA A 172 -14.45 17.93 9.78
N LYS A 173 -13.46 18.46 10.52
CA LYS A 173 -13.31 19.89 10.75
C LYS A 173 -13.22 20.67 9.43
N ARG A 174 -12.43 20.20 8.48
CA ARG A 174 -12.33 20.83 7.15
C ARG A 174 -13.68 20.85 6.43
N LEU A 175 -14.39 19.73 6.38
CA LEU A 175 -15.72 19.68 5.75
C LEU A 175 -16.72 20.62 6.41
N VAL A 176 -16.69 20.76 7.74
CA VAL A 176 -17.53 21.72 8.47
C VAL A 176 -17.17 23.16 8.10
N LEU A 177 -15.88 23.49 8.04
CA LEU A 177 -15.43 24.84 7.67
C LEU A 177 -15.83 25.17 6.22
N ASP A 178 -15.72 24.21 5.29
CA ASP A 178 -16.12 24.39 3.90
C ASP A 178 -17.63 24.64 3.77
N LEU A 179 -18.44 23.91 4.54
CA LEU A 179 -19.90 24.11 4.64
C LEU A 179 -20.25 25.51 5.17
N VAL A 180 -19.59 25.95 6.25
CA VAL A 180 -19.81 27.28 6.83
C VAL A 180 -19.41 28.38 5.85
N ALA A 181 -18.27 28.21 5.17
CA ALA A 181 -17.80 29.16 4.16
C ALA A 181 -18.72 29.22 2.93
N ALA A 182 -19.29 28.10 2.51
CA ALA A 182 -20.29 28.05 1.44
C ALA A 182 -21.58 28.77 1.85
N ARG A 183 -22.07 28.56 3.08
CA ARG A 183 -23.26 29.24 3.59
C ARG A 183 -23.08 30.76 3.67
N ARG A 184 -21.92 31.23 4.13
CA ARG A 184 -21.58 32.67 4.19
C ARG A 184 -21.59 33.32 2.80
N ARG A 185 -21.01 32.64 1.81
CA ARG A 185 -21.01 33.12 0.40
C ARG A 185 -22.42 33.21 -0.18
N SER A 186 -23.28 32.24 0.12
CA SER A 186 -24.68 32.26 -0.29
C SER A 186 -25.47 33.40 0.33
N SER A 187 -25.24 33.73 1.61
CA SER A 187 -25.93 34.85 2.27
C SER A 187 -25.49 36.23 1.75
N SER A 188 -24.25 36.36 1.26
CA SER A 188 -23.75 37.60 0.65
C SER A 188 -24.18 37.78 -0.82
N SER A 189 -24.49 36.69 -1.54
CA SER A 189 -24.96 36.77 -2.94
C SER A 189 -26.47 36.99 -3.07
N SER A 190 -27.25 36.66 -2.03
CA SER A 190 -28.69 36.96 -1.97
C SER A 190 -28.99 38.43 -1.73
N SER A 191 -28.03 39.23 -1.25
CA SER A 191 -28.17 40.68 -1.07
C SER A 191 -27.85 41.52 -2.33
N SER A 192 -27.41 40.89 -3.43
CA SER A 192 -26.86 41.62 -4.60
C SER A 192 -27.35 41.20 -5.99
N SER A 193 -28.32 40.27 -6.11
CA SER A 193 -28.74 39.77 -7.44
C SER A 193 -30.22 40.01 -7.78
N SER A 194 -30.48 41.14 -8.43
CA SER A 194 -31.60 41.30 -9.35
C SER A 194 -31.17 40.92 -10.77
N SER A 195 -31.98 40.09 -11.45
CA SER A 195 -32.00 39.77 -12.89
C SER A 195 -31.05 38.69 -13.45
N SER A 196 -31.63 37.54 -13.83
CA SER A 196 -31.54 36.88 -15.16
C SER A 196 -31.88 35.37 -15.03
N GLU A 197 -33.05 34.96 -15.53
CA GLU A 197 -33.60 33.58 -15.40
C GLU A 197 -32.71 32.49 -16.03
N LYS A 198 -31.91 32.82 -17.04
CA LYS A 198 -31.03 31.84 -17.71
C LYS A 198 -29.78 31.49 -16.88
N GLY A 199 -29.35 32.39 -16.00
CA GLY A 199 -28.27 32.15 -15.04
C GLY A 199 -28.72 31.29 -13.85
N ALA A 200 -30.01 31.36 -13.49
CA ALA A 200 -30.57 30.62 -12.35
C ALA A 200 -30.59 29.10 -12.57
N ALA A 201 -30.90 28.64 -13.79
CA ALA A 201 -30.93 27.21 -14.11
C ALA A 201 -29.51 26.57 -14.12
N ALA A 202 -28.52 27.27 -14.68
CA ALA A 202 -27.13 26.83 -14.66
C ALA A 202 -26.52 26.88 -13.24
N ALA A 203 -26.88 27.90 -12.45
CA ALA A 203 -26.49 28.00 -11.05
C ALA A 203 -27.13 26.89 -10.19
N ALA A 204 -28.40 26.53 -10.44
CA ALA A 204 -29.08 25.44 -9.77
C ALA A 204 -28.47 24.06 -10.12
N ALA A 205 -28.09 23.85 -11.39
CA ALA A 205 -27.40 22.63 -11.82
C ALA A 205 -26.01 22.50 -11.17
N GLY A 206 -25.20 23.57 -11.18
CA GLY A 206 -23.90 23.58 -10.49
C GLY A 206 -23.99 23.51 -8.96
N GLN A 207 -25.07 24.02 -8.36
CA GLN A 207 -25.37 23.82 -6.94
C GLN A 207 -25.74 22.35 -6.63
N GLY A 208 -26.45 21.67 -7.53
CA GLY A 208 -26.73 20.24 -7.41
C GLY A 208 -25.45 19.41 -7.43
N GLU A 209 -24.55 19.66 -8.38
CA GLU A 209 -23.25 18.97 -8.49
C GLU A 209 -22.37 19.20 -7.25
N SER A 210 -22.30 20.43 -6.75
CA SER A 210 -21.53 20.74 -5.54
C SER A 210 -22.14 20.12 -4.27
N SER A 211 -23.47 20.05 -4.18
CA SER A 211 -24.16 19.39 -3.06
C SER A 211 -23.91 17.89 -3.05
N LEU A 212 -23.90 17.24 -4.22
CA LEU A 212 -23.55 15.83 -4.34
C LEU A 212 -22.09 15.56 -3.96
N ALA A 213 -21.15 16.41 -4.38
CA ALA A 213 -19.74 16.28 -4.01
C ALA A 213 -19.53 16.39 -2.48
N VAL A 214 -20.26 17.31 -1.84
CA VAL A 214 -20.28 17.44 -0.37
C VAL A 214 -20.84 16.19 0.28
N LEU A 215 -21.98 15.68 -0.20
CA LEU A 215 -22.60 14.46 0.32
C LEU A 215 -21.66 13.26 0.21
N VAL A 216 -21.01 13.07 -0.95
CA VAL A 216 -20.03 12.00 -1.17
C VAL A 216 -18.86 12.14 -0.19
N SER A 217 -18.36 13.36 0.03
CA SER A 217 -17.25 13.60 0.97
C SER A 217 -17.60 13.24 2.41
N TRP A 218 -18.82 13.58 2.86
CA TRP A 218 -19.32 13.18 4.17
C TRP A 218 -19.54 11.67 4.28
N ALA A 219 -20.11 11.05 3.25
CA ALA A 219 -20.30 9.61 3.21
C ALA A 219 -18.96 8.87 3.27
N GLN A 220 -17.95 9.33 2.52
CA GLN A 220 -16.59 8.79 2.58
C GLN A 220 -15.97 8.91 3.97
N LEU A 221 -16.09 10.08 4.62
CA LEU A 221 -15.60 10.29 5.98
C LEU A 221 -16.26 9.34 6.98
N ILE A 222 -17.60 9.22 6.96
CA ILE A 222 -18.35 8.35 7.86
C ILE A 222 -17.95 6.89 7.64
N SER A 223 -17.87 6.47 6.37
CA SER A 223 -17.48 5.12 5.99
C SER A 223 -16.08 4.77 6.52
N CYS A 224 -15.11 5.65 6.30
CA CYS A 224 -13.76 5.49 6.82
C CYS A 224 -13.73 5.53 8.36
N GLY A 225 -14.50 6.41 9.00
CA GLY A 225 -14.60 6.48 10.46
C GLY A 225 -15.07 5.17 11.07
N ILE A 226 -16.14 4.57 10.52
CA ILE A 226 -16.66 3.28 11.00
C ILE A 226 -15.63 2.16 10.76
N PHE A 227 -15.00 2.12 9.59
CA PHE A 227 -13.91 1.17 9.32
C PHE A 227 -12.80 1.26 10.37
N GLN A 228 -12.31 2.47 10.67
CA GLN A 228 -11.21 2.64 11.62
C GLN A 228 -11.60 2.27 13.06
N VAL A 229 -12.82 2.60 13.50
CA VAL A 229 -13.30 2.21 14.84
C VAL A 229 -13.35 0.68 14.97
N LEU A 230 -13.88 -0.01 13.95
CA LEU A 230 -13.99 -1.46 13.98
C LEU A 230 -12.64 -2.17 13.87
N GLU A 231 -11.75 -1.70 12.98
CA GLU A 231 -10.39 -2.25 12.83
C GLU A 231 -9.59 -2.05 14.11
N ASN A 232 -9.57 -0.83 14.67
CA ASN A 232 -8.85 -0.53 15.91
C ASN A 232 -9.40 -1.33 17.09
N GLY A 233 -10.74 -1.41 17.22
CA GLY A 233 -11.37 -2.19 18.29
C GLY A 233 -11.05 -3.68 18.21
N ALA A 234 -11.08 -4.25 17.00
CA ALA A 234 -10.73 -5.66 16.78
C ALA A 234 -9.25 -5.92 17.05
N TYR A 235 -8.36 -5.05 16.55
CA TYR A 235 -6.92 -5.19 16.75
C TYR A 235 -6.52 -5.08 18.22
N LEU A 236 -7.01 -4.06 18.93
CA LEU A 236 -6.73 -3.86 20.37
C LEU A 236 -7.30 -4.99 21.22
N SER A 237 -8.48 -5.52 20.89
CA SER A 237 -9.04 -6.70 21.55
C SER A 237 -8.18 -7.94 21.34
N GLY A 238 -7.65 -8.15 20.14
CA GLY A 238 -6.70 -9.22 19.83
C GLY A 238 -5.38 -9.12 20.60
N ARG A 239 -5.06 -7.96 21.18
CA ARG A 239 -3.90 -7.71 22.05
C ARG A 239 -4.25 -7.69 23.53
N GLY A 240 -5.50 -7.98 23.91
CA GLY A 240 -5.95 -7.99 25.29
C GLY A 240 -6.16 -6.60 25.91
N VAL A 241 -6.13 -5.53 25.11
CA VAL A 241 -6.41 -4.16 25.59
C VAL A 241 -7.91 -3.93 25.76
N LEU A 242 -8.71 -4.55 24.90
CA LEU A 242 -10.17 -4.52 24.92
C LEU A 242 -10.73 -5.94 25.10
N GLY A 243 -12.00 -6.05 25.51
CA GLY A 243 -12.63 -7.31 25.90
C GLY A 243 -13.44 -8.05 24.82
N TRP A 244 -13.26 -7.77 23.52
CA TRP A 244 -14.06 -8.45 22.49
C TRP A 244 -13.62 -9.90 22.29
N THR A 245 -14.59 -10.81 22.16
CA THR A 245 -14.34 -12.22 21.86
C THR A 245 -13.77 -12.39 20.44
N PRO A 246 -13.08 -13.51 20.14
CA PRO A 246 -12.56 -13.77 18.79
C PRO A 246 -13.64 -13.70 17.68
N ALA A 247 -14.87 -14.12 18.00
CA ALA A 247 -16.00 -14.03 17.08
C ALA A 247 -16.41 -12.57 16.81
N GLN A 248 -16.41 -11.72 17.84
CA GLN A 248 -16.69 -10.28 17.71
C GLN A 248 -15.59 -9.58 16.90
N GLN A 249 -14.32 -9.93 17.14
CA GLN A 249 -13.18 -9.40 16.37
C GLN A 249 -13.29 -9.76 14.89
N GLY A 250 -13.55 -11.03 14.57
CA GLY A 250 -13.77 -11.48 13.19
C GLY A 250 -14.93 -10.74 12.51
N LYS A 251 -16.07 -10.60 13.20
CA LYS A 251 -17.21 -9.84 12.71
C LYS A 251 -16.86 -8.36 12.49
N ALA A 252 -16.10 -7.74 13.40
CA ALA A 252 -15.68 -6.36 13.27
C ALA A 252 -14.77 -6.15 12.04
N TYR A 253 -13.83 -7.04 11.77
CA TYR A 253 -13.02 -6.97 10.53
C TYR A 253 -13.88 -7.10 9.27
N VAL A 254 -14.83 -8.04 9.24
CA VAL A 254 -15.72 -8.25 8.08
C VAL A 254 -16.65 -7.05 7.87
N VAL A 255 -17.27 -6.54 8.92
CA VAL A 255 -18.14 -5.35 8.84
C VAL A 255 -17.33 -4.11 8.50
N GLY A 256 -16.15 -3.94 9.09
CA GLY A 256 -15.22 -2.87 8.75
C GLY A 256 -14.86 -2.89 7.26
N ALA A 257 -14.50 -4.06 6.72
CA ALA A 257 -14.19 -4.21 5.30
C ALA A 257 -15.36 -3.84 4.37
N ARG A 258 -16.62 -4.02 4.80
CA ARG A 258 -17.79 -3.53 4.04
C ARG A 258 -17.80 -2.01 3.96
N TRP A 259 -17.52 -1.32 5.06
CA TRP A 259 -17.41 0.14 5.07
C TRP A 259 -16.18 0.64 4.29
N LEU A 260 -15.08 -0.11 4.31
CA LEU A 260 -13.98 0.17 3.39
C LEU A 260 -14.42 0.01 1.92
N GLY A 261 -15.22 -1.00 1.61
CA GLY A 261 -15.81 -1.22 0.29
C GLY A 261 -16.75 -0.08 -0.14
N VAL A 262 -17.59 0.45 0.76
CA VAL A 262 -18.42 1.62 0.49
C VAL A 262 -17.57 2.84 0.13
N TYR A 263 -16.50 3.11 0.88
CA TYR A 263 -15.56 4.18 0.55
C TYR A 263 -14.95 3.99 -0.85
N THR A 264 -14.47 2.77 -1.17
CA THR A 264 -13.89 2.47 -2.48
C THR A 264 -14.90 2.65 -3.61
N ALA A 265 -16.16 2.24 -3.42
CA ALA A 265 -17.22 2.43 -4.41
C ALA A 265 -17.52 3.91 -4.65
N LEU A 266 -17.60 4.72 -3.59
CA LEU A 266 -17.77 6.17 -3.69
C LEU A 266 -16.61 6.83 -4.43
N GLU A 267 -15.37 6.42 -4.15
CA GLU A 267 -14.18 6.96 -4.82
C GLU A 267 -14.13 6.56 -6.30
N LEU A 268 -14.49 5.33 -6.65
CA LEU A 268 -14.63 4.91 -8.05
C LEU A 268 -15.73 5.69 -8.77
N GLY A 269 -16.87 5.93 -8.13
CA GLY A 269 -17.94 6.75 -8.68
C GLY A 269 -17.49 8.20 -8.94
N ARG A 270 -16.77 8.80 -7.98
CA ARG A 270 -16.18 10.14 -8.13
C ARG A 270 -15.20 10.21 -9.30
N LEU A 271 -14.31 9.21 -9.41
CA LEU A 271 -13.33 9.12 -10.50
C LEU A 271 -14.00 8.90 -11.86
N LEU A 272 -15.05 8.08 -11.92
CA LEU A 272 -15.83 7.91 -13.14
C LEU A 272 -16.47 9.23 -13.58
N GLY A 273 -17.04 10.00 -12.64
CA GLY A 273 -17.58 11.33 -12.91
C GLY A 273 -16.53 12.28 -13.50
N GLU A 274 -15.32 12.30 -12.93
CA GLU A 274 -14.18 13.09 -13.44
C GLU A 274 -13.75 12.65 -14.85
N PHE A 275 -13.70 11.34 -15.13
CA PHE A 275 -13.37 10.86 -16.48
C PHE A 275 -14.44 11.20 -17.51
N VAL A 276 -15.72 11.10 -17.14
CA VAL A 276 -16.83 11.48 -18.02
C VAL A 276 -16.80 12.99 -18.30
N ALA A 277 -16.58 13.81 -17.27
CA ALA A 277 -16.47 15.27 -17.42
C ALA A 277 -15.29 15.71 -18.30
N ARG A 278 -14.23 14.90 -18.37
CA ARG A 278 -13.02 15.18 -19.15
C ARG A 278 -12.95 14.39 -20.47
N ARG A 279 -13.99 13.64 -20.85
CA ARG A 279 -13.97 12.69 -21.99
C ARG A 279 -13.52 13.32 -23.29
N ASP A 280 -13.97 14.54 -23.57
CA ASP A 280 -13.74 15.20 -24.84
C ASP A 280 -12.41 16.00 -24.87
N ARG A 281 -11.66 16.01 -23.76
CA ARG A 281 -10.34 16.66 -23.67
C ARG A 281 -9.24 15.76 -24.20
N LYS A 282 -8.51 16.23 -25.21
CA LYS A 282 -7.39 15.48 -25.80
C LYS A 282 -6.12 15.65 -24.98
N TYR A 283 -5.58 14.54 -24.49
CA TYR A 283 -4.33 14.51 -23.73
C TYR A 283 -3.13 15.14 -24.47
N SER A 284 -3.06 14.99 -25.79
CA SER A 284 -1.99 15.56 -26.62
C SER A 284 -2.04 17.09 -26.70
N GLU A 285 -3.21 17.68 -26.51
CA GLU A 285 -3.45 19.13 -26.59
C GLU A 285 -3.46 19.77 -25.18
N ALA A 286 -3.52 18.96 -24.13
CA ALA A 286 -3.49 19.39 -22.74
C ALA A 286 -2.15 20.03 -22.34
N SER A 287 -2.22 21.04 -21.46
CA SER A 287 -1.04 21.67 -20.85
C SER A 287 -0.25 20.69 -19.98
N ALA A 288 0.98 21.03 -19.59
CA ALA A 288 1.79 20.18 -18.71
C ALA A 288 1.09 19.92 -17.35
N GLU A 289 0.45 20.94 -16.79
CA GLU A 289 -0.30 20.85 -15.54
C GLU A 289 -1.53 19.93 -15.69
N GLU A 290 -2.30 20.12 -16.77
CA GLU A 290 -3.48 19.30 -17.04
C GLU A 290 -3.11 17.83 -17.29
N ARG A 291 -2.00 17.56 -17.98
CA ARG A 291 -1.46 16.20 -18.13
C ARG A 291 -1.10 15.60 -16.78
N ALA A 292 -0.47 16.37 -15.89
CA ALA A 292 -0.12 15.90 -14.55
C ALA A 292 -1.37 15.56 -13.72
N GLU A 293 -2.45 16.35 -13.84
CA GLU A 293 -3.75 16.04 -13.23
C GLU A 293 -4.38 14.77 -13.81
N ILE A 294 -4.41 14.64 -15.14
CA ILE A 294 -4.96 13.45 -15.81
C ILE A 294 -4.19 12.20 -15.36
N ASP A 295 -2.86 12.28 -15.27
CA ASP A 295 -2.05 11.18 -14.80
C ASP A 295 -2.27 10.89 -13.31
N ALA A 296 -2.53 11.90 -12.48
CA ALA A 296 -2.93 11.70 -11.09
C ALA A 296 -4.28 10.99 -10.96
N LEU A 297 -5.26 11.37 -11.79
CA LEU A 297 -6.57 10.71 -11.86
C LEU A 297 -6.43 9.25 -12.31
N ARG A 298 -5.65 8.99 -13.36
CA ARG A 298 -5.36 7.62 -13.84
C ARG A 298 -4.70 6.76 -12.76
N ARG A 299 -3.74 7.31 -12.01
CA ARG A 299 -3.12 6.61 -10.88
C ARG A 299 -4.13 6.30 -9.78
N SER A 300 -4.97 7.27 -9.41
CA SER A 300 -6.01 7.06 -8.39
C SER A 300 -7.02 5.98 -8.83
N ALA A 301 -7.40 5.97 -10.10
CA ALA A 301 -8.27 4.95 -10.68
C ALA A 301 -7.63 3.57 -10.64
N ALA A 302 -6.36 3.44 -11.06
CA ALA A 302 -5.64 2.16 -11.00
C ALA A 302 -5.57 1.62 -9.56
N ILE A 303 -5.29 2.49 -8.58
CA ILE A 303 -5.25 2.13 -7.16
C ILE A 303 -6.62 1.65 -6.68
N ASN A 304 -7.69 2.41 -6.92
CA ASN A 304 -9.02 2.05 -6.43
C ASN A 304 -9.60 0.82 -7.14
N MET A 305 -9.33 0.65 -8.44
CA MET A 305 -9.72 -0.57 -9.17
C MET A 305 -8.99 -1.81 -8.63
N ALA A 306 -7.73 -1.67 -8.21
CA ALA A 306 -7.00 -2.76 -7.58
C ALA A 306 -7.53 -3.09 -6.18
N TRP A 307 -7.97 -2.08 -5.41
CA TRP A 307 -8.58 -2.29 -4.10
C TRP A 307 -10.00 -2.87 -4.16
N ALA A 308 -10.79 -2.54 -5.19
CA ALA A 308 -12.19 -2.94 -5.28
C ALA A 308 -12.46 -4.45 -5.10
N PRO A 309 -11.79 -5.38 -5.81
CA PRO A 309 -12.01 -6.81 -5.57
C PRO A 309 -11.51 -7.26 -4.18
N LEU A 310 -10.51 -6.58 -3.61
CA LEU A 310 -9.96 -6.91 -2.29
C LEU A 310 -10.92 -6.51 -1.16
N THR A 311 -11.56 -5.34 -1.27
CA THR A 311 -12.54 -4.90 -0.27
C THR A 311 -13.77 -5.80 -0.27
N VAL A 312 -14.22 -6.26 -1.45
CA VAL A 312 -15.27 -7.29 -1.54
C VAL A 312 -14.79 -8.60 -0.92
N HIS A 313 -13.55 -9.04 -1.19
CA HIS A 313 -13.01 -10.27 -0.63
C HIS A 313 -12.98 -10.25 0.90
N TRP A 314 -12.54 -9.16 1.51
CA TRP A 314 -12.50 -9.01 2.97
C TRP A 314 -13.87 -8.77 3.61
N SER A 315 -14.88 -8.39 2.83
CA SER A 315 -16.26 -8.19 3.30
C SER A 315 -17.04 -9.49 3.57
N MET A 316 -16.42 -10.64 3.27
CA MET A 316 -16.96 -11.99 3.43
C MET A 316 -16.12 -12.78 4.43
N GLU A 317 -16.75 -13.61 5.25
CA GLU A 317 -16.04 -14.38 6.30
C GLU A 317 -14.96 -15.33 5.76
N LYS A 318 -15.22 -15.96 4.61
CA LYS A 318 -14.26 -16.86 3.96
C LYS A 318 -13.43 -16.18 2.87
N GLY A 319 -13.93 -15.06 2.33
CA GLY A 319 -13.43 -14.45 1.10
C GLY A 319 -13.53 -15.37 -0.14
N PHE A 320 -13.30 -14.81 -1.33
CA PHE A 320 -13.31 -15.57 -2.59
C PHE A 320 -11.98 -15.56 -3.38
N LEU A 321 -11.04 -14.67 -3.04
CA LEU A 321 -9.74 -14.56 -3.70
C LEU A 321 -8.69 -15.45 -3.03
N THR A 322 -7.77 -15.96 -3.83
CA THR A 322 -6.59 -16.66 -3.31
C THR A 322 -5.55 -15.67 -2.79
N ASP A 323 -4.66 -16.12 -1.91
CA ASP A 323 -3.56 -15.30 -1.38
C ASP A 323 -2.67 -14.71 -2.48
N LEU A 324 -2.51 -15.43 -3.60
CA LEU A 324 -1.80 -14.94 -4.78
C LEU A 324 -2.50 -13.73 -5.40
N VAL A 325 -3.81 -13.78 -5.57
CA VAL A 325 -4.58 -12.68 -6.16
C VAL A 325 -4.68 -11.51 -5.19
N VAL A 326 -4.81 -11.77 -3.88
CA VAL A 326 -4.74 -10.72 -2.85
C VAL A 326 -3.39 -10.01 -2.89
N GLY A 327 -2.29 -10.76 -2.94
CA GLY A 327 -0.95 -10.22 -3.12
C GLY A 327 -0.81 -9.39 -4.39
N ALA A 328 -1.26 -9.92 -5.53
CA ALA A 328 -1.19 -9.23 -6.82
C ALA A 328 -2.00 -7.92 -6.82
N GLY A 329 -3.22 -7.95 -6.28
CA GLY A 329 -4.08 -6.77 -6.17
C GLY A 329 -3.43 -5.66 -5.35
N GLY A 330 -2.85 -5.98 -4.20
CA GLY A 330 -2.18 -4.98 -3.36
C GLY A 330 -0.77 -4.57 -3.84
N CYS A 331 -0.12 -5.36 -4.70
CA CYS A 331 1.12 -4.96 -5.35
C CYS A 331 0.92 -3.73 -6.24
N ILE A 332 -0.21 -3.61 -6.93
CA ILE A 332 -0.51 -2.49 -7.82
C ILE A 332 -0.40 -1.14 -7.08
N PRO A 333 -1.17 -0.88 -6.00
CA PRO A 333 -1.05 0.36 -5.26
C PRO A 333 0.28 0.50 -4.53
N GLY A 334 0.88 -0.60 -4.05
CA GLY A 334 2.22 -0.57 -3.44
C GLY A 334 3.30 -0.08 -4.39
N VAL A 335 3.35 -0.62 -5.61
CA VAL A 335 4.32 -0.25 -6.65
C VAL A 335 4.06 1.16 -7.16
N ILE A 336 2.80 1.53 -7.45
CA ILE A 336 2.47 2.87 -7.96
C ILE A 336 2.88 3.94 -6.95
N GLN A 337 2.56 3.75 -5.67
CA GLN A 337 2.89 4.73 -4.62
C GLN A 337 4.40 4.76 -4.35
N MET A 338 5.07 3.60 -4.27
CA MET A 338 6.52 3.56 -4.05
C MET A 338 7.29 4.23 -5.20
N ARG A 339 6.88 4.02 -6.46
CA ARG A 339 7.50 4.68 -7.62
C ARG A 339 7.25 6.18 -7.65
N LYS A 340 6.11 6.64 -7.11
CA LYS A 340 5.82 8.06 -6.96
C LYS A 340 6.73 8.66 -5.89
N LEU A 341 6.71 8.07 -4.69
CA LEU A 341 7.54 8.48 -3.55
C LEU A 341 9.02 8.55 -3.95
N TRP A 342 9.56 7.48 -4.55
CA TRP A 342 10.95 7.41 -4.98
C TRP A 342 11.33 8.46 -6.03
N ARG A 343 10.39 9.01 -6.81
CA ARG A 343 10.69 10.09 -7.74
C ARG A 343 10.63 11.46 -7.08
N GLU A 344 9.71 11.63 -6.13
CA GLU A 344 9.53 12.89 -5.39
C GLU A 344 10.63 13.12 -4.37
N THR A 345 11.27 12.05 -3.89
CA THR A 345 12.39 12.10 -2.95
C THR A 345 13.76 11.94 -3.61
N ALA A 346 13.85 11.90 -4.94
CA ALA A 346 15.09 11.67 -5.68
C ALA A 346 16.02 12.89 -5.62
#